data_AF-A0AAN8R346-F1
#
_entry.id   AF-A0AAN8R346-F1
#
_cell.length_a   1.000
_cell.length_b   1.000
_cell.length_c   1.000
_cell.angle_alpha   90.00
_cell.angle_beta   90.00
_cell.angle_gamma   90.00
#
_symmetry.space_group_name_H-M   'P 1'
#
loop_
_entity.id
_entity.type
_entity.pdbx_description
1 polymer ?
#
loop_
_entity_poly.entity_id
_entity_poly.type
_entity_poly.pdbx_seq_one_letter_code
_entity_poly.pdbx_strand_id
1 'polypeptide(L)'
;MDSRETFTWGLKGHCYTSINSAYVDQRIRPGHSFSLACEFVCLQPSHAMQWWKDGRVLLNATSILPNITLSMHVIGAGEKDSGNYSCRTEPPDALGTTAVITVGDLPTSGPSVNTLEPTVEPKQGMCEVRGFGVSSQGVLDVAMVWYLLLKAVFLILMVTTTALVLACRRR
;
A
#
# COMPACT_ATOMS: atom_id res chain seq x y z
N MET A 1 -28.76 -13.25 32.96
CA MET A 1 -29.24 -11.86 33.07
C MET A 1 -28.11 -10.96 32.63
N ASP A 2 -28.19 -10.51 31.38
CA ASP A 2 -27.30 -9.53 30.78
C ASP A 2 -27.54 -8.17 31.46
N SER A 3 -26.47 -7.57 31.99
CA SER A 3 -26.59 -6.40 32.87
C SER A 3 -25.85 -5.20 32.30
N ARG A 4 -26.65 -4.29 31.74
CA ARG A 4 -26.42 -2.84 31.55
C ARG A 4 -25.59 -2.42 30.35
N GLU A 5 -26.18 -2.54 29.16
CA GLU A 5 -25.95 -1.57 28.08
C GLU A 5 -26.85 -0.34 28.30
N THR A 6 -26.37 0.60 29.12
CA THR A 6 -26.99 1.93 29.23
C THR A 6 -26.64 2.73 27.97
N PHE A 7 -27.53 2.73 26.99
CA PHE A 7 -27.49 3.57 25.80
C PHE A 7 -27.67 5.05 26.19
N THR A 8 -26.57 5.72 26.54
CA THR A 8 -26.51 7.19 26.55
C THR A 8 -26.22 7.68 25.14
N TRP A 9 -27.24 8.13 24.43
CA TRP A 9 -27.12 8.85 23.16
C TRP A 9 -26.52 10.25 23.40
N GLY A 10 -25.21 10.30 23.58
CA GLY A 10 -24.38 11.50 23.41
C GLY A 10 -23.43 11.24 22.25
N LEU A 11 -23.33 12.17 21.30
CA LEU A 11 -22.54 12.08 20.06
C LEU A 11 -21.03 11.87 20.32
N LYS A 12 -20.62 10.65 20.68
CA LYS A 12 -19.26 10.15 20.50
C LYS A 12 -19.31 9.16 19.35
N GLY A 13 -18.80 9.56 18.19
CA GLY A 13 -18.56 8.63 17.09
C GLY A 13 -17.70 7.48 17.61
N HIS A 14 -18.17 6.25 17.46
CA HIS A 14 -17.37 5.08 17.80
C HIS A 14 -16.16 5.05 16.87
N CYS A 15 -14.95 5.05 17.44
CA CYS A 15 -13.73 4.83 16.68
C CYS A 15 -13.80 3.40 16.14
N TYR A 16 -13.61 3.23 14.84
CA TYR A 16 -13.62 1.91 14.21
C TYR A 16 -12.45 1.78 13.24
N THR A 17 -12.13 0.53 12.92
CA THR A 17 -11.10 0.18 11.95
C THR A 17 -11.71 -0.75 10.91
N SER A 18 -11.27 -0.64 9.66
CA SER A 18 -11.79 -1.45 8.56
C SER A 18 -10.70 -1.83 7.59
N ILE A 19 -10.56 -3.11 7.30
CA ILE A 19 -9.65 -3.59 6.27
C ILE A 19 -10.34 -3.44 4.91
N ASN A 20 -9.78 -2.59 4.06
CA ASN A 20 -10.24 -2.37 2.68
C ASN A 20 -9.13 -2.80 1.71
N SER A 21 -9.08 -4.09 1.39
CA SER A 21 -8.09 -4.65 0.46
C SER A 21 -8.68 -5.76 -0.40
N ALA A 22 -8.14 -5.92 -1.61
CA ALA A 22 -8.53 -6.98 -2.56
C ALA A 22 -8.07 -8.38 -2.12
N TYR A 23 -7.12 -8.46 -1.18
CA TYR A 23 -6.55 -9.74 -0.71
C TYR A 23 -7.30 -10.36 0.47
N VAL A 24 -8.41 -9.76 0.93
CA VAL A 24 -9.21 -10.31 2.03
C VAL A 24 -9.78 -11.67 1.62
N ASP A 25 -9.50 -12.71 2.43
CA ASP A 25 -9.91 -14.09 2.18
C ASP A 25 -9.36 -14.68 0.86
N GLN A 26 -8.20 -14.17 0.42
CA GLN A 26 -7.59 -14.60 -0.84
C GLN A 26 -6.47 -15.63 -0.63
N ARG A 27 -6.36 -16.54 -1.60
CA ARG A 27 -5.21 -17.43 -1.74
C ARG A 27 -4.12 -16.79 -2.61
N ILE A 28 -2.91 -16.72 -2.08
CA ILE A 28 -1.76 -16.05 -2.69
C ILE A 28 -0.74 -17.10 -3.09
N ARG A 29 -0.19 -17.00 -4.29
CA ARG A 29 0.85 -17.92 -4.74
C ARG A 29 2.18 -17.64 -4.03
N PRO A 30 2.97 -18.67 -3.70
CA PRO A 30 4.30 -18.48 -3.14
C PRO A 30 5.16 -17.56 -4.02
N GLY A 31 5.99 -16.72 -3.39
CA GLY A 31 6.85 -15.74 -4.07
C GLY A 31 6.14 -14.50 -4.60
N HIS A 32 4.81 -14.43 -4.57
CA HIS A 32 4.07 -13.23 -4.94
C HIS A 32 4.00 -12.24 -3.77
N SER A 33 3.85 -10.95 -4.08
CA SER A 33 3.65 -9.91 -3.07
C SER A 33 2.16 -9.59 -2.89
N PHE A 34 1.80 -9.10 -1.71
CA PHE A 34 0.46 -8.61 -1.44
C PHE A 34 0.48 -7.43 -0.49
N SER A 35 -0.63 -6.69 -0.47
CA SER A 35 -0.77 -5.51 0.38
C SER A 35 -2.12 -5.47 1.08
N LEU A 36 -2.11 -5.24 2.38
CA LEU A 36 -3.30 -5.00 3.18
C LEU A 36 -3.36 -3.53 3.57
N ALA A 37 -4.54 -2.93 3.46
CA ALA A 37 -4.78 -1.56 3.87
C ALA A 37 -5.90 -1.55 4.91
N CYS A 38 -5.66 -0.90 6.03
CA CYS A 38 -6.67 -0.69 7.06
C CYS A 38 -6.89 0.79 7.26
N GLU A 39 -8.15 1.18 7.18
CA GLU A 39 -8.63 2.52 7.49
C GLU A 39 -8.94 2.60 8.98
N PHE A 40 -8.44 3.65 9.62
CA PHE A 40 -8.66 3.96 11.01
C PHE A 40 -9.40 5.30 11.08
N VAL A 41 -10.54 5.32 11.76
CA VAL A 41 -11.42 6.48 11.83
C VAL A 41 -11.55 6.96 13.28
N CYS A 42 -11.57 8.27 13.46
CA CYS A 42 -11.69 8.95 14.76
C CYS A 42 -10.54 8.68 15.75
N LEU A 43 -9.33 8.47 15.24
CA LEU A 43 -8.12 8.36 16.04
C LEU A 43 -7.83 9.63 16.85
N GLN A 44 -7.34 9.43 18.06
CA GLN A 44 -6.82 10.49 18.91
C GLN A 44 -5.29 10.46 18.87
N PRO A 45 -4.59 11.59 19.16
CA PRO A 45 -3.13 11.63 19.14
C PRO A 45 -2.45 10.64 20.10
N SER A 46 -3.17 10.14 21.10
CA SER A 46 -2.71 9.10 22.03
C SER A 46 -2.89 7.67 21.52
N HIS A 47 -3.56 7.47 20.37
CA HIS A 47 -3.78 6.14 19.80
C HIS A 47 -2.55 5.67 19.00
N ALA A 48 -2.14 4.45 19.25
CA ALA A 48 -1.31 3.64 18.37
C ALA A 48 -2.21 2.86 17.41
N MET A 49 -1.83 2.81 16.12
CA MET A 49 -2.39 1.91 15.11
C MET A 49 -1.49 0.68 14.99
N GLN A 50 -2.07 -0.50 15.06
CA GLN A 50 -1.33 -1.74 15.05
C GLN A 50 -1.88 -2.71 14.02
N TRP A 51 -0.97 -3.38 13.30
CA TRP A 51 -1.26 -4.58 12.54
C TRP A 51 -0.95 -5.80 13.37
N TRP A 52 -1.87 -6.75 13.36
CA TRP A 52 -1.79 -8.00 14.10
C TRP A 52 -1.91 -9.18 13.15
N LYS A 53 -1.14 -10.22 13.42
CA LYS A 53 -1.28 -11.53 12.78
C LYS A 53 -1.27 -12.61 13.84
N ASP A 54 -2.30 -13.46 13.82
CA ASP A 54 -2.43 -14.60 14.73
C ASP A 54 -2.20 -14.22 16.21
N GLY A 55 -2.66 -13.02 16.60
CA GLY A 55 -2.48 -12.51 17.96
C GLY A 55 -1.09 -11.94 18.28
N ARG A 56 -0.24 -11.64 17.29
CA ARG A 56 1.04 -10.94 17.47
C ARG A 56 1.07 -9.63 16.69
N VAL A 57 1.63 -8.59 17.30
CA VAL A 57 1.85 -7.30 16.63
C VAL A 57 2.93 -7.47 15.55
N LEU A 58 2.59 -7.11 14.31
CA LEU A 58 3.51 -7.07 13.17
C LEU A 58 4.07 -5.67 12.95
N LEU A 59 3.23 -4.65 13.12
CA LEU A 59 3.58 -3.26 12.90
C LEU A 59 2.82 -2.38 13.88
N ASN A 60 3.47 -1.33 14.37
CA ASN A 60 2.90 -0.33 15.26
C ASN A 60 3.29 1.07 14.73
N ALA A 61 2.30 1.96 14.64
CA ALA A 61 2.45 3.31 14.16
C ALA A 61 1.60 4.28 14.99
N THR A 62 1.94 5.56 14.99
CA THR A 62 1.16 6.63 15.62
C THR A 62 0.91 7.75 14.62
N SER A 63 -0.22 8.44 14.73
CA SER A 63 -0.54 9.58 13.88
C SER A 63 -1.23 10.67 14.66
N ILE A 64 -0.99 11.91 14.26
CA ILE A 64 -1.69 13.10 14.77
C ILE A 64 -3.02 13.28 14.03
N LEU A 65 -3.18 12.68 12.84
CA LEU A 65 -4.39 12.79 12.05
C LEU A 65 -5.48 11.87 12.61
N PRO A 66 -6.74 12.35 12.64
CA PRO A 66 -7.86 11.57 13.17
C PRO A 66 -8.28 10.42 12.26
N ASN A 67 -8.00 10.52 10.96
CA ASN A 67 -8.31 9.47 10.00
C ASN A 67 -7.04 9.16 9.21
N ILE A 68 -6.67 7.89 9.16
CA ILE A 68 -5.49 7.45 8.40
C ILE A 68 -5.70 6.05 7.86
N THR A 69 -5.06 5.76 6.74
CA THR A 69 -4.96 4.40 6.21
C THR A 69 -3.54 3.91 6.41
N LEU A 70 -3.38 2.80 7.12
CA LEU A 70 -2.09 2.15 7.32
C LEU A 70 -2.01 0.94 6.39
N SER A 71 -1.06 0.96 5.45
CA SER A 71 -0.79 -0.17 4.57
C SER A 71 0.37 -1.03 5.07
N MET A 72 0.21 -2.34 4.94
CA MET A 72 1.26 -3.33 5.14
C MET A 72 1.51 -4.06 3.82
N HIS A 73 2.78 -4.18 3.44
CA HIS A 73 3.20 -4.85 2.23
C HIS A 73 4.08 -6.05 2.58
N VAL A 74 3.75 -7.21 2.00
CA VAL A 74 4.54 -8.44 2.12
C VAL A 74 5.11 -8.75 0.75
N ILE A 75 6.43 -8.93 0.67
CA ILE A 75 7.16 -9.20 -0.57
C ILE A 75 7.63 -10.64 -0.53
N GLY A 76 7.40 -11.40 -1.61
CA GLY A 76 7.85 -12.78 -1.70
C GLY A 76 7.17 -13.67 -0.66
N ALA A 77 5.83 -13.66 -0.61
CA ALA A 77 5.05 -14.36 0.39
C ALA A 77 5.37 -15.86 0.41
N GLY A 78 5.64 -16.40 1.58
CA GLY A 78 5.81 -17.83 1.84
C GLY A 78 4.68 -18.41 2.67
N GLU A 79 4.66 -19.73 2.87
CA GLU A 79 3.63 -20.40 3.68
C GLU A 79 3.52 -19.81 5.09
N LYS A 80 4.65 -19.40 5.67
CA LYS A 80 4.73 -18.73 6.98
C LYS A 80 3.95 -17.43 7.05
N ASP A 81 3.64 -16.80 5.92
CA ASP A 81 2.89 -15.54 5.84
C ASP A 81 1.38 -15.78 5.82
N SER A 82 0.93 -17.03 5.72
CA SER A 82 -0.47 -17.39 5.96
C SER A 82 -0.88 -17.09 7.39
N GLY A 83 -2.13 -16.70 7.60
CA GLY A 83 -2.69 -16.44 8.93
C GLY A 83 -3.84 -15.43 8.91
N ASN A 84 -4.30 -15.08 10.11
CA ASN A 84 -5.39 -14.13 10.33
C ASN A 84 -4.84 -12.74 10.66
N TYR A 85 -5.02 -11.82 9.72
CA TYR A 85 -4.59 -10.44 9.83
C TYR A 85 -5.71 -9.56 10.37
N SER A 86 -5.42 -8.75 11.38
CA SER A 86 -6.37 -7.78 11.93
C SER A 86 -5.67 -6.46 12.20
N CYS A 87 -6.41 -5.36 12.14
CA CYS A 87 -5.91 -4.06 12.56
C CYS A 87 -6.62 -3.60 13.84
N ARG A 88 -5.86 -2.96 14.73
CA ARG A 88 -6.30 -2.54 16.06
C ARG A 88 -5.77 -1.16 16.42
N THR A 89 -6.48 -0.44 17.26
CA THR A 89 -5.95 0.77 17.92
C THR A 89 -5.57 0.46 19.37
N GLU A 90 -4.78 1.30 20.02
CA GLU A 90 -4.52 1.22 21.47
C GLU A 90 -4.17 2.63 22.00
N PRO A 91 -4.82 3.22 23.02
CA PRO A 91 -6.09 2.85 23.67
C PRO A 91 -7.27 3.79 23.29
N PRO A 92 -8.53 3.33 23.09
CA PRO A 92 -9.03 1.97 23.31
C PRO A 92 -8.80 1.05 22.11
N ASP A 93 -8.94 -0.26 22.34
CA ASP A 93 -8.81 -1.29 21.32
C ASP A 93 -10.03 -1.33 20.40
N ALA A 94 -9.96 -0.62 19.27
CA ALA A 94 -10.93 -0.76 18.18
C ALA A 94 -10.46 -1.87 17.22
N LEU A 95 -11.15 -3.00 17.24
CA LEU A 95 -10.89 -4.13 16.34
C LEU A 95 -11.73 -4.01 15.07
N GLY A 96 -11.09 -4.17 13.92
CA GLY A 96 -11.75 -4.13 12.62
C GLY A 96 -12.04 -5.52 12.06
N THR A 97 -12.45 -5.55 10.79
CA THR A 97 -12.60 -6.80 10.03
C THR A 97 -11.28 -7.57 10.02
N THR A 98 -11.35 -8.91 10.10
CA THR A 98 -10.17 -9.78 9.98
C THR A 98 -10.04 -10.28 8.54
N ALA A 99 -8.82 -10.28 8.02
CA ALA A 99 -8.49 -10.82 6.70
C ALA A 99 -7.73 -12.15 6.86
N VAL A 100 -8.29 -13.22 6.32
CA VAL A 100 -7.62 -14.52 6.25
C VAL A 100 -6.75 -14.55 5.00
N ILE A 101 -5.46 -14.84 5.14
CA ILE A 101 -4.54 -14.98 4.02
C ILE A 101 -4.01 -16.41 4.00
N THR A 102 -4.12 -17.08 2.84
CA THR A 102 -3.55 -18.41 2.63
C THR A 102 -2.51 -18.34 1.54
N VAL A 103 -1.26 -18.68 1.84
CA VAL A 103 -0.20 -18.77 0.83
C VAL A 103 -0.02 -20.22 0.41
N GLY A 104 -0.18 -20.49 -0.89
CA GLY A 104 0.01 -21.82 -1.47
C GLY A 104 -0.49 -21.88 -2.91
N ASP A 105 -0.23 -22.99 -3.58
CA ASP A 105 -0.63 -23.17 -4.97
C ASP A 105 -2.15 -23.13 -5.13
N LEU A 106 -2.64 -22.42 -6.14
CA LEU A 106 -4.07 -22.41 -6.49
C LEU A 106 -4.55 -23.87 -6.66
N PRO A 107 -5.74 -24.27 -6.18
CA PRO A 107 -6.22 -25.63 -6.39
C PRO A 107 -6.21 -25.93 -7.89
N THR A 108 -5.29 -26.78 -8.31
CA THR A 108 -5.28 -27.35 -9.64
C THR A 108 -6.54 -28.19 -9.72
N SER A 109 -7.52 -27.75 -10.52
CA SER A 109 -8.54 -28.66 -11.04
C SER A 109 -7.83 -29.94 -11.49
N GLY A 110 -8.18 -31.07 -10.89
CA GLY A 110 -7.31 -32.25 -10.77
C GLY A 110 -6.70 -32.79 -12.07
N PRO A 111 -5.77 -33.75 -11.95
CA PRO A 111 -5.06 -34.31 -13.09
C PRO A 111 -6.03 -35.15 -13.95
N SER A 112 -6.27 -34.73 -15.20
CA SER A 112 -6.60 -35.71 -16.23
C SER A 112 -5.33 -36.49 -16.53
N VAL A 113 -5.18 -37.63 -15.87
CA VAL A 113 -4.15 -38.63 -16.17
C VAL A 113 -4.46 -39.21 -17.53
N ASN A 114 -3.94 -38.59 -18.59
CA ASN A 114 -3.65 -39.28 -19.85
C ASN A 114 -2.16 -39.10 -20.12
N THR A 115 -1.38 -40.04 -19.59
CA THR A 115 0.04 -40.25 -19.87
C THR A 115 0.25 -40.49 -21.37
N LEU A 116 0.75 -39.48 -22.07
CA LEU A 116 1.62 -39.65 -23.22
C LEU A 116 2.78 -38.69 -22.99
N GLU A 117 3.85 -39.23 -22.42
CA GLU A 117 5.15 -38.61 -22.28
C GLU A 117 5.66 -38.23 -23.68
N PRO A 118 5.82 -36.95 -24.04
CA PRO A 118 6.64 -36.60 -25.17
C PRO A 118 8.07 -36.52 -24.65
N THR A 119 8.91 -37.46 -25.10
CA THR A 119 10.36 -37.31 -25.07
C THR A 119 10.74 -35.98 -25.71
N VAL A 120 11.08 -34.98 -24.89
CA VAL A 120 11.60 -33.70 -25.39
C VAL A 120 13.09 -33.64 -25.06
N GLU A 121 13.89 -33.79 -26.12
CA GLU A 121 15.33 -33.51 -26.16
C GLU A 121 15.63 -32.09 -25.63
N PRO A 122 16.80 -31.84 -24.99
CA PRO A 122 17.16 -30.50 -24.55
C PRO A 122 17.60 -29.66 -25.74
N LYS A 123 16.64 -29.05 -26.45
CA LYS A 123 16.94 -27.95 -27.38
C LYS A 123 17.06 -26.69 -26.54
N GLN A 124 18.32 -26.28 -26.33
CA GLN A 124 18.70 -25.05 -25.65
C GLN A 124 18.16 -23.82 -26.39
N GLY A 125 16.91 -23.48 -26.09
CA GLY A 125 16.25 -22.26 -26.51
C GLY A 125 16.54 -21.18 -25.48
N MET A 126 17.39 -20.23 -25.88
CA MET A 126 17.69 -19.02 -25.12
C MET A 126 16.38 -18.34 -24.69
N CYS A 127 16.10 -18.32 -23.39
CA CYS A 127 15.03 -17.47 -22.86
C CYS A 127 15.51 -16.03 -22.97
N GLU A 128 15.01 -15.29 -23.96
CA GLU A 128 15.17 -13.85 -23.99
C GLU A 128 14.40 -13.28 -22.81
N VAL A 129 15.14 -12.95 -21.75
CA VAL A 129 14.64 -12.19 -20.61
C VAL A 129 14.11 -10.87 -21.14
N ARG A 130 12.80 -10.78 -21.37
CA ARG A 130 12.14 -9.48 -21.48
C ARG A 130 12.35 -8.79 -20.14
N GLY A 131 13.37 -7.95 -20.10
CA GLY A 131 13.63 -7.06 -18.98
C GLY A 131 12.32 -6.39 -18.62
N PHE A 132 11.97 -6.47 -17.34
CA PHE A 132 10.92 -5.64 -16.77
C PHE A 132 11.33 -4.19 -17.05
N GLY A 133 10.67 -3.57 -18.03
CA GLY A 133 10.82 -2.15 -18.28
C GLY A 133 10.43 -1.46 -16.99
N VAL A 134 11.42 -0.91 -16.28
CA VAL A 134 11.17 0.05 -15.20
C VAL A 134 10.29 1.12 -15.84
N SER A 135 9.02 1.16 -15.43
CA SER A 135 8.11 2.23 -15.82
C SER A 135 8.71 3.52 -15.28
N SER A 136 9.41 4.24 -16.14
CA SER A 136 10.02 5.55 -15.91
C SER A 136 8.96 6.67 -15.97
N GLN A 137 7.70 6.34 -15.66
CA GLN A 137 6.63 7.33 -15.58
C GLN A 137 6.91 8.38 -14.48
N GLY A 138 7.65 8.04 -13.40
CA GLY A 138 7.97 9.01 -12.33
C GLY A 138 9.23 9.87 -12.54
N VAL A 139 10.09 9.52 -13.51
CA VAL A 139 11.34 10.28 -13.76
C VAL A 139 11.10 11.48 -14.68
N LEU A 140 10.13 11.33 -15.60
CA LEU A 140 9.73 12.39 -16.52
C LEU A 140 9.02 13.54 -15.79
N ASP A 141 8.23 13.26 -14.74
CA ASP A 141 7.51 14.28 -13.99
C ASP A 141 8.45 15.21 -13.23
N VAL A 142 9.44 14.66 -12.53
CA VAL A 142 10.41 15.46 -11.77
C VAL A 142 11.27 16.29 -12.71
N ALA A 143 11.81 15.69 -13.78
CA ALA A 143 12.64 16.41 -14.75
C ALA A 143 11.87 17.54 -15.46
N MET A 144 10.59 17.32 -15.80
CA MET A 144 9.74 18.35 -16.41
C MET A 144 9.42 19.47 -15.44
N VAL A 145 9.18 19.18 -14.15
CA VAL A 145 8.99 20.21 -13.12
C VAL A 145 10.25 21.07 -12.95
N TRP A 146 11.42 20.46 -12.83
CA TRP A 146 12.69 21.21 -12.75
C TRP A 146 12.95 22.05 -14.00
N TYR A 147 12.66 21.52 -15.19
CA TYR A 147 12.80 22.26 -16.44
C TYR A 147 11.87 23.48 -16.52
N LEU A 148 10.60 23.33 -16.12
CA LEU A 148 9.63 24.43 -16.10
C LEU A 148 10.02 25.51 -15.08
N LEU A 149 10.50 25.11 -13.90
CA LEU A 149 11.02 26.04 -12.90
C LEU A 149 12.25 26.81 -13.41
N LEU A 150 13.19 26.12 -14.04
CA LEU A 150 14.39 26.75 -14.62
C LEU A 150 14.02 27.78 -15.71
N LYS A 151 13.07 27.43 -16.60
CA LYS A 151 12.59 28.36 -17.63
C LYS A 151 11.88 29.58 -17.05
N ALA A 152 11.06 29.40 -16.01
CA ALA A 152 10.40 30.52 -15.34
C ALA A 152 11.42 31.49 -14.72
N VAL A 153 12.44 30.97 -14.03
CA VAL A 153 13.52 31.80 -13.45
C VAL A 153 14.27 32.58 -14.54
N PHE A 154 14.60 31.95 -15.66
CA PHE A 154 15.29 32.61 -16.77
C PHE A 154 14.45 33.75 -17.38
N LEU A 155 13.15 33.54 -17.58
CA LEU A 155 12.24 34.59 -18.07
C LEU A 155 12.15 35.76 -17.09
N ILE A 156 12.07 35.50 -15.79
CA ILE A 156 12.04 36.55 -14.76
C ILE A 156 13.36 37.35 -14.79
N LEU A 157 14.50 36.69 -14.90
CA LEU A 157 15.80 37.38 -15.01
C LEU A 157 15.90 38.22 -16.28
N MET A 158 15.40 37.72 -17.41
CA MET A 158 15.38 38.49 -18.66
C MET A 158 14.44 39.70 -18.58
N VAL A 159 13.25 39.57 -17.99
CA VAL A 159 12.32 40.69 -17.81
C VAL A 159 12.87 41.72 -16.83
N THR A 160 13.47 41.28 -15.72
CA THR A 160 14.07 42.21 -14.74
C THR A 160 15.29 42.93 -15.31
N THR A 161 16.18 42.23 -16.02
CA THR A 161 17.34 42.87 -16.67
C THR A 161 16.91 43.83 -17.78
N THR A 162 15.96 43.46 -18.64
CA THR A 162 15.44 44.37 -19.66
C THR A 162 14.74 45.57 -19.05
N ALA A 163 13.94 45.40 -17.99
CA ALA A 163 13.33 46.50 -17.25
C ALA A 163 14.37 47.42 -16.60
N LEU A 164 15.43 46.86 -16.00
CA LEU A 164 16.55 47.63 -15.43
C LEU A 164 17.32 48.40 -16.50
N VAL A 165 17.59 47.79 -17.65
CA VAL A 165 18.26 48.46 -18.78
C VAL A 165 17.38 49.57 -19.36
N LEU A 166 16.07 49.33 -19.49
CA LEU A 166 15.11 50.36 -19.94
C LEU A 166 14.98 51.49 -18.92
N ALA A 167 15.02 51.20 -17.62
CA ALA A 167 15.00 52.20 -16.55
C ALA A 167 16.31 53.02 -16.52
N CYS A 168 17.46 52.39 -16.71
CA CYS A 168 18.76 53.07 -16.80
C CYS A 168 18.89 53.91 -18.06
N ARG A 169 18.32 53.47 -19.19
CA ARG A 169 18.36 54.21 -20.47
C ARG A 169 17.38 55.38 -20.54
N ARG A 170 16.38 55.39 -19.66
CA ARG A 170 15.35 56.45 -19.56
C ARG A 170 15.68 57.52 -18.51
N ARG A 171 16.77 57.34 -17.77
CA ARG A 171 17.37 58.33 -16.87
C ARG A 171 18.57 58.98 -17.56
#